data_AF-A0A920H8N1-F1
#
_entry.id   AF-A0A920H8N1-F1
#
_cell.length_a   1.000
_cell.length_b   1.000
_cell.length_c   1.000
_cell.angle_alpha   90.00
_cell.angle_beta   90.00
_cell.angle_gamma   90.00
#
_symmetry.space_group_name_H-M   'P 1'
#
loop_
_entity.id
_entity.type
_entity.pdbx_description
1 polymer ?
#
loop_
_entity_poly.entity_id
_entity_poly.type
_entity_poly.pdbx_seq_one_letter_code
_entity_poly.pdbx_strand_id
1 'polypeptide(L)'
;MLRANPMYEEQYLLGTAIARPLISQKLIETAKKYKADAIAHGSTGKGNDQIRFELSAYALNPKIKIIAPWREWNLNSRTKLLNYAKQNKIDFPSSKKMSHHTLWMQIYYISLMREKF
;
A
#
# COMPACT_ATOMS: atom_id res chain seq x y z
N MET A 1 -15.50 5.75 16.29
CA MET A 1 -16.21 4.49 15.99
C MET A 1 -17.22 4.17 17.04
N LEU A 2 -16.83 3.72 18.24
CA LEU A 2 -17.79 3.32 19.29
C LEU A 2 -18.87 4.37 19.59
N ARG A 3 -18.48 5.65 19.72
CA ARG A 3 -19.44 6.74 19.99
C ARG A 3 -20.46 6.99 18.88
N ALA A 4 -20.08 6.78 17.62
CA ALA A 4 -20.94 7.06 16.48
C ALA A 4 -21.74 5.82 16.03
N ASN A 5 -21.41 4.65 16.59
CA ASN A 5 -21.93 3.33 16.20
C ASN A 5 -22.15 3.16 14.67
N PRO A 6 -21.16 3.50 13.82
CA PRO A 6 -21.40 3.61 12.40
C PRO A 6 -21.46 2.22 11.75
N MET A 7 -22.45 2.04 10.88
CA MET A 7 -22.68 0.79 10.17
C MET A 7 -22.93 1.08 8.69
N TYR A 8 -22.09 0.52 7.83
CA TYR A 8 -22.22 0.62 6.39
C TYR A 8 -23.17 -0.45 5.89
N GLU A 9 -24.16 -0.04 5.10
CA GLU A 9 -25.21 -0.92 4.55
C GLU A 9 -25.86 -1.80 5.63
N GLU A 10 -26.01 -1.25 6.84
CA GLU A 10 -26.63 -1.93 8.00
C GLU A 10 -25.97 -3.27 8.42
N GLN A 11 -24.76 -3.56 7.92
CA GLN A 11 -24.10 -4.85 8.16
C GLN A 11 -22.62 -4.72 8.51
N TYR A 12 -21.93 -3.68 8.04
CA TYR A 12 -20.48 -3.60 8.12
C TYR A 12 -19.97 -2.48 9.05
N LEU A 13 -19.27 -2.86 10.13
CA LEU A 13 -18.74 -1.94 11.15
C LEU A 13 -17.46 -1.18 10.75
N LEU A 14 -17.19 -1.03 9.46
CA LEU A 14 -16.12 -0.17 8.90
C LEU A 14 -14.69 -0.44 9.40
N GLY A 15 -14.43 -1.62 9.99
CA GLY A 15 -13.14 -1.91 10.66
C GLY A 15 -11.92 -1.77 9.74
N THR A 16 -12.02 -2.21 8.49
CA THR A 16 -10.95 -2.00 7.52
C THR A 16 -10.88 -0.54 7.08
N ALA A 17 -12.02 0.07 6.77
CA ALA A 17 -12.11 1.41 6.22
C ALA A 17 -11.42 2.46 7.12
N ILE A 18 -11.63 2.38 8.44
CA ILE A 18 -11.05 3.35 9.37
C ILE A 18 -9.54 3.20 9.56
N ALA A 19 -8.99 2.01 9.37
CA ALA A 19 -7.55 1.82 9.50
C ALA A 19 -6.75 2.57 8.41
N ARG A 20 -7.32 2.79 7.22
CA ARG A 20 -6.60 3.35 6.05
C ARG A 20 -6.20 4.82 6.25
N PRO A 21 -7.07 5.71 6.76
CA PRO A 21 -6.67 7.05 7.14
C PRO A 21 -5.50 7.08 8.14
N LEU A 22 -5.53 6.23 9.18
CA LEU A 22 -4.45 6.15 10.16
C LEU A 22 -3.13 5.70 9.55
N ILE A 23 -3.15 4.67 8.69
CA ILE A 23 -1.94 4.21 7.99
C ILE A 23 -1.41 5.32 7.06
N SER A 24 -2.30 6.00 6.32
CA SER A 24 -1.92 7.12 5.44
C SER A 24 -1.26 8.25 6.22
N GLN A 25 -1.80 8.59 7.39
CA GLN A 25 -1.20 9.57 8.29
C GLN A 25 0.23 9.16 8.68
N LYS A 26 0.45 7.90 9.05
CA LYS A 26 1.79 7.42 9.39
C LYS A 26 2.74 7.39 8.20
N LEU A 27 2.25 7.10 7.00
CA LEU A 27 3.05 7.21 5.77
C LEU A 27 3.50 8.64 5.51
N ILE A 28 2.62 9.63 5.64
CA ILE A 28 2.96 11.06 5.45
C ILE A 28 3.92 11.56 6.54
N GLU A 29 3.68 11.21 7.81
CA GLU A 29 4.60 11.55 8.91
C GLU A 29 6.00 10.96 8.67
N THR A 30 6.06 9.70 8.20
CA THR A 30 7.31 9.02 7.87
C THR A 30 7.99 9.68 6.67
N ALA A 31 7.25 9.99 5.60
CA ALA A 31 7.79 10.68 4.43
C ALA A 31 8.40 12.03 4.82
N LYS A 32 7.72 12.81 5.68
CA LYS A 32 8.26 14.07 6.20
C LYS A 32 9.53 13.84 7.03
N LYS A 33 9.53 12.85 7.93
CA LYS A 33 10.69 12.52 8.78
C LYS A 33 11.93 12.16 7.97
N TYR A 34 11.77 11.36 6.92
CA TYR A 34 12.87 10.87 6.09
C TYR A 34 13.10 11.71 4.82
N LYS A 35 12.44 12.87 4.69
CA LYS A 35 12.50 13.75 3.50
C LYS A 35 12.26 12.98 2.19
N ALA A 36 11.26 12.11 2.18
CA ALA A 36 10.87 11.37 1.00
C ALA A 36 9.96 12.21 0.10
N ASP A 37 10.15 12.13 -1.22
CA ASP A 37 9.36 12.85 -2.22
C ASP A 37 8.02 12.17 -2.53
N ALA A 38 7.90 10.88 -2.18
CA ALA A 38 6.74 10.06 -2.49
C ALA A 38 6.43 9.06 -1.37
N ILE A 39 5.18 8.58 -1.37
CA ILE A 39 4.72 7.40 -0.63
C ILE A 39 4.20 6.36 -1.61
N ALA A 40 4.07 5.10 -1.17
CA ALA A 40 3.39 4.08 -1.96
C ALA A 40 2.47 3.20 -1.11
N HIS A 41 1.54 2.56 -1.80
CA HIS A 41 0.67 1.54 -1.22
C HIS A 41 0.48 0.36 -2.20
N GLY A 42 0.23 -0.81 -1.64
CA GLY A 42 0.03 -2.06 -2.39
C GLY A 42 -1.43 -2.45 -2.55
N SER A 43 -2.37 -1.50 -2.52
CA SER A 43 -3.79 -1.81 -2.78
C SER A 43 -4.02 -2.03 -4.27
N THR A 44 -4.97 -2.91 -4.61
CA THR A 44 -5.32 -3.19 -6.00
C THR A 44 -6.09 -2.02 -6.63
N GLY A 45 -6.05 -1.90 -7.96
CA GLY A 45 -6.77 -0.86 -8.70
C GLY A 45 -8.29 -1.02 -8.78
N LYS A 46 -8.85 -2.11 -8.24
CA LYS A 46 -10.30 -2.40 -8.26
C LYS A 46 -10.99 -2.19 -6.91
N GLY A 47 -10.22 -2.04 -5.82
CA GLY A 47 -10.76 -1.98 -4.47
C GLY A 47 -10.87 -0.55 -3.92
N ASN A 48 -11.70 -0.40 -2.88
CA ASN A 48 -11.92 0.88 -2.20
C ASN A 48 -10.67 1.41 -1.46
N ASP A 49 -9.73 0.54 -1.13
CA ASP A 49 -8.56 0.92 -0.34
C ASP A 49 -7.64 1.91 -1.05
N GLN A 50 -7.52 1.87 -2.38
CA GLN A 50 -6.72 2.86 -3.11
C GLN A 50 -7.26 4.27 -2.85
N ILE A 51 -8.58 4.43 -2.92
CA ILE A 51 -9.26 5.72 -2.74
C ILE A 51 -9.05 6.19 -1.29
N ARG A 52 -9.21 5.28 -0.32
CA ARG A 52 -9.02 5.61 1.09
C ARG A 52 -7.60 6.05 1.41
N PHE A 53 -6.59 5.37 0.86
CA PHE A 53 -5.19 5.75 1.04
C PHE A 53 -4.89 7.10 0.38
N GLU A 54 -5.25 7.24 -0.89
CA GLU A 54 -4.90 8.42 -1.68
C GLU A 54 -5.62 9.67 -1.19
N LEU A 55 -6.93 9.63 -0.93
CA LEU A 55 -7.66 10.78 -0.40
C LEU A 55 -7.14 11.20 0.98
N SER A 56 -6.84 10.24 1.86
CA SER A 56 -6.29 10.55 3.18
C SER A 56 -4.89 11.16 3.09
N ALA A 57 -4.06 10.66 2.17
CA ALA A 57 -2.74 11.21 1.93
C ALA A 57 -2.81 12.63 1.36
N TYR A 58 -3.65 12.88 0.35
CA TYR A 58 -3.81 14.21 -0.25
C TYR A 58 -4.45 15.21 0.72
N ALA A 59 -5.34 14.77 1.61
CA ALA A 59 -5.88 15.63 2.67
C ALA A 59 -4.79 16.13 3.64
N LEU A 60 -3.74 15.34 3.87
CA LEU A 60 -2.63 15.68 4.78
C LEU A 60 -1.48 16.39 4.06
N ASN A 61 -1.22 16.03 2.81
CA ASN A 61 -0.21 16.66 1.96
C ASN A 61 -0.67 16.61 0.49
N PRO A 62 -1.32 17.67 -0.03
CA PRO A 62 -1.82 17.69 -1.40
C PRO A 62 -0.74 17.56 -2.48
N LYS A 63 0.53 17.82 -2.13
CA LYS A 63 1.66 17.78 -3.06
C LYS A 63 2.42 16.45 -3.04
N ILE A 64 2.05 15.51 -2.17
CA ILE A 64 2.77 14.24 -2.07
C ILE A 64 2.58 13.43 -3.36
N LYS A 65 3.68 12.88 -3.89
CA LYS A 65 3.58 11.91 -4.99
C LYS A 65 3.18 10.56 -4.42
N ILE A 66 2.17 9.92 -5.03
CA ILE A 66 1.76 8.57 -4.65
C ILE A 66 2.13 7.62 -5.78
N ILE A 67 2.78 6.52 -5.43
CA ILE A 67 3.12 5.43 -6.33
C ILE A 67 2.23 4.24 -5.99
N ALA A 68 1.49 3.74 -6.97
CA ALA A 68 0.59 2.58 -6.81
C ALA A 68 1.01 1.47 -7.79
N PRO A 69 2.00 0.64 -7.45
CA PRO A 69 2.60 -0.32 -8.38
C PRO A 69 1.62 -1.31 -9.01
N TRP A 70 0.55 -1.70 -8.30
CA TRP A 70 -0.51 -2.55 -8.85
C TRP A 70 -1.25 -1.94 -10.05
N ARG A 71 -1.30 -0.62 -10.12
CA ARG A 71 -1.98 0.14 -11.17
C ARG A 71 -1.00 0.54 -12.28
N GLU A 72 0.23 0.84 -11.91
CA GLU A 72 1.24 1.38 -12.82
C GLU A 72 2.09 0.30 -13.50
N TRP A 73 2.33 -0.84 -12.85
CA TRP A 73 3.27 -1.86 -13.36
C TRP A 73 2.55 -3.08 -13.94
N ASN A 74 3.21 -3.74 -14.89
CA ASN A 74 2.72 -4.99 -15.49
C ASN A 74 2.99 -6.23 -14.59
N LEU A 75 2.85 -6.09 -13.27
CA LEU A 75 3.01 -7.16 -12.27
C LEU A 75 1.64 -7.59 -11.71
N ASN A 76 0.71 -7.85 -12.62
CA ASN A 76 -0.71 -8.07 -12.33
C ASN A 76 -1.09 -9.51 -11.93
N SER A 77 -0.12 -10.39 -11.70
CA SER A 77 -0.37 -11.77 -11.28
C SER A 77 0.65 -12.25 -10.28
N ARG A 78 0.25 -13.21 -9.43
CA ARG A 78 1.16 -13.87 -8.47
C ARG A 78 2.38 -14.46 -9.16
N THR A 79 2.20 -15.13 -10.30
CA THR A 79 3.29 -15.75 -11.06
C THR A 79 4.28 -14.71 -11.55
N LYS A 80 3.79 -13.58 -12.08
CA LYS A 80 4.66 -12.47 -12.50
C LYS A 80 5.44 -11.87 -11.33
N LEU A 81 4.80 -11.70 -10.18
CA LEU A 81 5.47 -11.21 -8.98
C LEU A 81 6.53 -12.17 -8.46
N LEU A 82 6.25 -13.49 -8.47
CA LEU A 82 7.22 -14.51 -8.08
C LEU A 82 8.41 -14.55 -9.04
N ASN A 83 8.17 -14.43 -10.35
CA ASN A 83 9.23 -14.38 -11.35
C ASN A 83 10.07 -13.10 -11.20
N TYR A 84 9.43 -11.95 -10.98
CA TYR A 84 10.12 -10.69 -10.71
C TYR A 84 10.98 -10.81 -9.44
N ALA A 85 10.45 -11.39 -8.37
CA ALA A 85 11.21 -11.61 -7.12
C ALA A 85 12.42 -12.51 -7.36
N LYS A 86 12.27 -13.63 -8.08
CA LYS A 86 13.38 -14.53 -8.44
C LYS A 86 14.45 -13.83 -9.28
N GLN A 87 14.05 -13.11 -10.32
CA GLN A 87 14.97 -12.37 -11.20
C GLN A 87 15.75 -11.31 -10.43
N ASN A 88 15.12 -10.67 -9.44
CA ASN A 88 15.73 -9.62 -8.64
C ASN A 88 16.38 -10.12 -7.34
N LYS A 89 16.50 -11.44 -7.15
CA LYS A 89 17.10 -12.07 -5.94
C LYS A 89 16.45 -11.59 -4.64
N ILE A 90 15.13 -11.43 -4.66
CA ILE A 90 14.33 -11.06 -3.49
C ILE A 90 13.94 -12.34 -2.75
N ASP A 91 14.51 -12.52 -1.56
CA ASP A 91 14.15 -13.64 -0.69
C ASP A 91 12.79 -13.39 -0.04
N PHE A 92 11.89 -14.36 -0.18
CA PHE A 92 10.58 -14.33 0.42
C PHE A 92 10.29 -15.67 1.11
N PRO A 93 9.63 -15.67 2.29
CA PRO A 93 9.29 -16.91 2.97
C PRO A 93 8.31 -17.72 2.12
N SER A 94 8.70 -18.94 1.76
CA SER A 94 8.02 -19.83 0.79
C SER A 94 6.72 -20.45 1.31
N SER A 95 5.96 -19.76 2.17
CA SER A 95 4.68 -20.29 2.65
C SER A 95 3.60 -20.11 1.58
N LYS A 96 2.85 -21.20 1.30
CA LYS A 96 1.65 -21.19 0.44
C LYS A 96 0.60 -20.16 0.88
N LYS A 97 0.67 -19.66 2.13
CA LYS A 97 -0.26 -18.70 2.75
C LYS A 97 0.14 -17.23 2.60
N MET A 98 1.27 -16.91 1.98
CA MET A 98 1.70 -15.51 1.90
C MET A 98 0.76 -14.70 1.00
N SER A 99 0.09 -13.73 1.62
CA SER A 99 -0.83 -12.81 0.95
C SER A 99 -0.08 -11.95 -0.07
N HIS A 100 -0.77 -11.55 -1.14
CA HIS A 100 -0.19 -10.67 -2.15
C HIS A 100 0.38 -9.38 -1.53
N HIS A 101 -0.28 -8.82 -0.51
CA HIS A 101 0.13 -7.59 0.16
C HIS A 101 1.51 -7.68 0.82
N THR A 102 1.87 -8.84 1.38
CA THR A 102 3.17 -9.07 2.04
C THR A 102 4.32 -9.06 1.03
N LEU A 103 4.10 -9.67 -0.14
CA LEU A 103 5.09 -9.72 -1.22
C LEU A 103 5.40 -8.33 -1.79
N TRP A 104 4.40 -7.43 -1.81
CA TRP A 104 4.54 -6.06 -2.29
C TRP A 104 5.36 -5.16 -1.37
N MET A 105 5.15 -5.24 -0.06
CA MET A 105 5.99 -4.48 0.88
C MET A 105 7.47 -4.79 0.67
N GLN A 106 7.80 -6.05 0.40
CA GLN A 106 9.17 -6.49 0.15
C GLN A 106 9.70 -6.02 -1.21
N ILE A 107 8.93 -6.21 -2.29
CA ILE A 107 9.31 -5.77 -3.65
C ILE A 107 9.50 -4.25 -3.71
N TYR A 108 8.60 -3.47 -3.11
CA TYR A 108 8.67 -2.02 -3.12
C TYR A 108 9.83 -1.47 -2.27
N TYR A 109 10.04 -2.01 -1.06
CA TYR A 109 11.18 -1.62 -0.22
C TYR A 109 12.52 -1.82 -0.95
N ILE A 110 12.65 -2.93 -1.70
CA ILE A 110 13.87 -3.23 -2.47
C ILE A 110 13.98 -2.35 -3.72
N SER A 111 12.87 -2.03 -4.40
CA SER A 111 12.87 -1.11 -5.54
C SER A 111 13.28 0.31 -5.13
N LEU A 112 12.77 0.82 -4.01
CA LEU A 112 13.17 2.12 -3.44
C LEU A 112 14.64 2.16 -3.00
N MET A 113 15.18 1.04 -2.54
CA MET A 113 16.61 0.92 -2.21
C MET A 113 17.49 0.92 -3.45
N ARG A 114 16.98 0.45 -4.61
CA ARG A 114 17.71 0.46 -5.88
C ARG A 114 17.62 1.78 -6.63
N GLU A 115 16.49 2.48 -6.62
CA GLU A 115 16.36 3.78 -7.30
C GLU A 115 16.99 4.96 -6.53
N LYS A 116 17.60 4.69 -5.37
CA LYS A 116 18.45 5.64 -4.64
C LYS A 116 19.95 5.47 -4.93
N PHE A 117 20.34 4.65 -5.90
CA PHE A 117 21.72 4.51 -6.40
C PHE A 117 21.78 4.40 -7.92
#